data_AF-A0A7J7LPM2-F1
#
_entry.id   AF-A0A7J7LPM2-F1
#
_cell.length_a   1.000
_cell.length_b   1.000
_cell.length_c   1.000
_cell.angle_alpha   90.00
_cell.angle_beta   90.00
_cell.angle_gamma   90.00
#
_symmetry.space_group_name_H-M   'P 1'
#
loop_
_entity.id
_entity.type
_entity.pdbx_description
1 polymer ?
#
loop_
_entity_poly.entity_id
_entity_poly.type
_entity_poly.pdbx_seq_one_letter_code
_entity_poly.pdbx_strand_id
1 'polypeptide(L)'
;MDDYIMPRMILCGMPLDEPYLQYRLSKIMADEKMGLMEGNIHLSECYYLMGTADPTGLLNSDEVCIIMDKGKSVGEVLVYRNPGLQFGDIHV
;
A
#
# COMPACT_ATOMS: atom_id res chain seq x y z
N MET A 1 0.26 15.58 15.54
CA MET A 1 -0.30 15.40 16.90
C MET A 1 -1.83 15.56 16.87
N ASP A 2 -2.49 14.97 15.87
CA ASP A 2 -3.92 15.18 15.58
C ASP A 2 -4.63 13.87 15.17
N ASP A 3 -3.88 12.82 14.85
CA ASP A 3 -4.38 11.58 14.23
C ASP A 3 -5.24 10.72 15.17
N TYR A 4 -5.16 10.96 16.48
CA TYR A 4 -5.87 10.18 17.50
C TYR A 4 -7.14 10.86 18.02
N ILE A 5 -7.42 12.11 17.66
CA ILE A 5 -8.60 12.82 18.16
C ILE A 5 -9.87 12.18 17.59
N MET A 6 -9.88 11.90 16.29
CA MET A 6 -11.01 11.32 15.59
C MET A 6 -11.38 9.91 16.10
N PRO A 7 -10.42 8.95 16.21
CA PRO A 7 -10.69 7.68 16.87
C PRO A 7 -11.20 7.83 18.30
N ARG A 8 -10.63 8.76 19.10
CA ARG A 8 -11.08 8.98 20.48
C ARG A 8 -12.53 9.49 20.54
N MET A 9 -12.90 10.43 19.67
CA MET A 9 -14.27 10.94 19.61
C MET A 9 -15.27 9.80 19.30
N ILE A 10 -14.95 8.97 18.31
CA ILE A 10 -15.76 7.81 17.93
C ILE A 10 -15.83 6.77 19.06
N LEU A 11 -14.69 6.43 19.68
CA LEU A 11 -14.61 5.46 20.77
C LEU A 11 -15.31 5.93 22.05
N CYS A 12 -15.37 7.24 22.30
CA CYS A 12 -16.15 7.82 23.39
C CYS A 12 -17.66 7.87 23.09
N GLY A 13 -18.10 7.36 21.94
CA GLY A 13 -19.52 7.33 21.54
C GLY A 13 -20.05 8.68 21.06
N MET A 14 -19.20 9.59 20.59
CA MET A 14 -19.69 10.83 20.00
C MET A 14 -20.53 10.53 18.76
N PRO A 15 -21.66 11.22 18.57
CA PRO A 15 -22.47 11.08 17.37
C PRO A 15 -21.69 11.42 16.10
N LEU A 16 -21.93 10.67 15.02
CA LEU A 16 -21.27 10.92 13.73
C LEU A 16 -21.72 12.23 13.05
N ASP A 17 -22.81 12.81 13.52
CA ASP A 17 -23.35 14.11 13.12
C ASP A 17 -22.78 15.29 13.91
N GLU A 18 -21.90 15.04 14.88
CA GLU A 18 -21.16 16.11 15.57
C GLU A 18 -20.38 16.97 14.54
N PRO A 19 -20.66 18.29 14.44
CA PRO A 19 -20.12 19.13 13.37
C PRO A 19 -18.60 19.12 13.26
N TYR A 20 -17.90 19.09 14.41
CA TYR A 20 -16.44 19.03 14.41
C TYR A 20 -15.92 17.69 13.84
N LEU A 21 -16.58 16.59 14.19
CA LEU A 21 -16.23 15.26 13.70
C LEU A 21 -16.46 15.16 12.18
N GLN A 22 -17.60 15.64 11.68
CA GLN A 22 -17.89 15.67 10.25
C GLN A 22 -16.87 16.48 9.46
N TYR A 23 -16.54 17.68 9.94
CA TYR A 23 -15.53 18.53 9.32
C TYR A 23 -14.19 17.80 9.17
N ARG A 24 -13.74 17.11 10.22
CA ARG A 24 -12.48 16.36 10.19
C ARG A 24 -12.55 15.14 9.26
N LEU A 25 -13.66 14.40 9.25
CA LEU A 25 -13.87 13.28 8.32
C LEU A 25 -13.86 13.75 6.85
N SER A 26 -14.44 14.91 6.56
CA SER A 26 -14.44 15.47 5.20
C SER A 26 -13.04 15.81 4.69
N LYS A 27 -12.12 16.21 5.58
CA LYS A 27 -10.72 16.44 5.20
C LYS A 27 -10.02 15.14 4.84
N ILE A 28 -10.19 14.10 5.66
CA ILE A 28 -9.64 12.76 5.37
C ILE A 28 -10.16 12.25 4.02
N MET A 29 -11.47 12.37 3.78
CA MET A 29 -12.05 12.01 2.48
C MET A 29 -11.50 12.83 1.32
N ALA A 30 -11.22 14.12 1.52
CA ALA A 30 -10.64 14.97 0.48
C ALA A 30 -9.20 14.56 0.16
N ASP A 31 -8.40 14.23 1.18
CA ASP A 31 -7.02 13.77 1.02
C ASP A 31 -6.96 12.41 0.31
N GLU A 32 -7.80 11.46 0.72
CA GLU A 32 -7.94 10.15 0.04
C GLU A 32 -8.37 10.31 -1.42
N LYS A 33 -9.35 11.19 -1.67
CA LYS A 33 -9.81 11.51 -3.03
C LYS A 33 -8.67 12.10 -3.87
N MET A 34 -7.83 12.96 -3.30
CA MET A 34 -6.69 13.54 -3.98
C MET A 34 -5.68 12.45 -4.37
N GLY A 35 -5.34 11.54 -3.45
CA GLY A 35 -4.47 10.40 -3.76
C GLY A 35 -5.01 9.53 -4.91
N LEU A 36 -6.32 9.27 -4.93
CA LEU A 36 -6.95 8.53 -6.04
C LEU A 36 -6.85 9.28 -7.38
N MET A 37 -7.02 10.61 -7.37
CA MET A 37 -6.84 11.43 -8.60
C MET A 37 -5.40 11.43 -9.09
N GLU A 38 -4.43 11.29 -8.19
CA GLU A 38 -3.00 11.15 -8.51
C GLU A 38 -2.63 9.72 -8.96
N GLY A 39 -3.59 8.78 -8.97
CA GLY A 39 -3.37 7.40 -9.38
C GLY A 39 -2.84 6.48 -8.28
N ASN A 40 -2.89 6.89 -7.01
CA ASN A 40 -2.57 6.03 -5.87
C ASN A 40 -3.72 5.04 -5.61
N ILE A 41 -3.77 3.99 -6.41
CA ILE A 41 -4.78 2.92 -6.31
C ILE A 41 -4.23 1.84 -5.40
N HIS A 42 -4.93 1.59 -4.29
CA HIS A 42 -4.58 0.49 -3.40
C HIS A 42 -4.85 -0.86 -4.05
N LEU A 43 -3.81 -1.68 -4.21
CA LEU A 43 -3.90 -3.06 -4.67
C LEU A 43 -3.40 -3.98 -3.55
N SER A 44 -4.27 -4.88 -3.07
CA SER A 44 -4.01 -5.71 -1.89
C SER A 44 -2.88 -6.73 -2.06
N GLU A 45 -2.56 -7.09 -3.30
CA GLU A 45 -1.55 -8.09 -3.67
C GLU A 45 -0.26 -7.45 -4.24
N CYS A 46 -0.13 -6.12 -4.15
CA CYS A 46 1.06 -5.39 -4.58
C CYS A 46 1.80 -4.81 -3.37
N TYR A 47 3.12 -4.97 -3.35
CA TYR A 47 3.94 -4.61 -2.20
C TYR A 47 5.21 -3.89 -2.66
N TYR A 48 5.62 -2.88 -1.90
CA TYR A 48 6.97 -2.33 -1.98
C TYR A 48 7.89 -3.14 -1.07
N LEU A 49 8.73 -3.97 -1.69
CA LEU A 49 9.65 -4.87 -0.99
C LEU A 49 11.10 -4.47 -1.23
N MET A 50 11.94 -4.74 -0.24
CA MET A 50 13.39 -4.64 -0.40
C MET A 50 13.89 -5.87 -1.18
N GLY A 51 14.46 -5.65 -2.36
CA GLY A 51 15.07 -6.71 -3.16
C GLY A 51 16.50 -7.04 -2.71
N THR A 52 16.88 -8.32 -2.78
CA THR A 52 18.25 -8.81 -2.63
C THR A 52 18.53 -9.88 -3.69
N ALA A 53 19.80 -10.07 -4.07
CA ALA A 53 20.20 -11.20 -4.90
C ALA A 53 20.09 -12.51 -4.12
N ASP A 54 19.85 -13.63 -4.81
CA ASP A 54 19.86 -14.96 -4.22
C ASP A 54 21.28 -15.38 -3.83
N PRO A 55 21.61 -15.53 -2.53
CA PRO A 55 22.91 -16.01 -2.10
C PRO A 55 23.05 -17.53 -2.22
N THR A 56 21.94 -18.27 -2.41
CA THR A 56 21.91 -19.72 -2.41
C THR A 56 22.12 -20.33 -3.79
N GLY A 57 21.81 -19.57 -4.85
CA GLY A 57 21.87 -20.05 -6.24
C GLY A 57 20.84 -21.13 -6.56
N LEU A 58 19.74 -21.16 -5.81
CA LEU A 58 18.65 -22.12 -6.00
C LEU A 58 17.60 -21.61 -6.99
N LEU A 59 17.49 -20.29 -7.17
CA LEU A 59 16.53 -19.69 -8.09
C LEU A 59 17.03 -19.78 -9.53
N ASN A 60 16.12 -20.12 -10.45
CA ASN A 60 16.35 -19.96 -11.88
C ASN A 60 16.44 -18.46 -12.24
N SER A 61 16.92 -18.16 -13.45
CA SER A 61 17.17 -16.76 -13.87
C SER A 61 15.91 -15.88 -13.94
N ASP A 62 14.74 -16.50 -14.08
CA ASP A 62 13.40 -15.89 -14.15
C ASP A 62 12.59 -16.08 -12.86
N GLU A 63 13.20 -16.60 -11.79
CA GLU A 63 12.51 -16.88 -10.53
C GLU A 63 12.87 -15.88 -9.43
N VAL A 64 11.87 -15.55 -8.63
CA VAL A 64 12.01 -14.73 -7.42
C VAL A 64 11.39 -15.43 -6.23
N CYS A 65 11.99 -15.24 -5.05
CA CYS A 65 11.41 -15.71 -3.79
C CYS A 65 10.90 -14.51 -2.98
N ILE A 66 9.59 -14.45 -2.78
CA ILE A 66 8.95 -13.42 -1.96
C ILE A 66 8.66 -14.02 -0.57
N ILE A 67 9.23 -13.39 0.45
CA ILE A 67 9.06 -13.78 1.85
C ILE A 67 8.17 -12.75 2.52
N MET A 68 6.96 -13.15 2.90
CA MET A 68 6.04 -12.33 3.68
C MET A 68 5.79 -13.01 5.04
N ASP A 69 5.45 -12.21 6.05
CA ASP A 69 5.10 -12.73 7.39
C ASP A 69 3.93 -13.71 7.36
N LYS A 70 3.05 -13.57 6.36
CA LYS A 70 1.86 -14.42 6.15
C LYS A 70 2.17 -15.71 5.36
N GLY A 71 3.42 -15.95 4.96
CA GLY A 71 3.85 -17.12 4.20
C GLY A 71 4.51 -16.78 2.86
N LYS A 72 4.79 -17.81 2.08
CA LYS A 72 5.35 -17.69 0.73
C LYS A 72 4.23 -17.50 -0.29
N SER A 73 4.39 -16.60 -1.25
CA SER A 73 3.54 -16.55 -2.44
C SER A 73 4.04 -17.54 -3.49
N VAL A 74 3.10 -18.15 -4.21
CA VAL A 74 3.38 -19.03 -5.35
C VAL A 74 2.51 -18.54 -6.50
N GLY A 75 3.14 -18.17 -7.61
CA GLY A 75 2.46 -17.64 -8.79
C GLY A 75 3.39 -16.76 -9.63
N GLU A 76 2.90 -16.41 -10.81
CA GLU A 76 3.51 -15.41 -11.69
C GLU A 76 3.37 -14.03 -11.05
N VAL A 77 4.44 -13.22 -11.07
CA VAL A 77 4.49 -11.94 -10.36
C VAL A 77 5.10 -10.87 -11.23
N LEU A 78 4.46 -9.69 -11.26
CA LEU A 78 5.01 -8.53 -11.94
C LEU A 78 5.97 -7.79 -11.01
N VAL A 79 7.21 -7.60 -11.44
CA VAL A 79 8.29 -6.94 -10.69
C VAL A 79 8.78 -5.72 -11.45
N TYR A 80 8.86 -4.58 -10.76
CA TYR A 80 9.46 -3.35 -11.31
C TYR A 80 9.99 -2.48 -10.17
N ARG A 81 10.85 -1.51 -10.53
CA ARG A 81 11.30 -0.46 -9.61
C ARG A 81 10.61 0.85 -9.97
N ASN A 82 10.01 1.52 -8.98
CA ASN A 82 9.41 2.84 -9.19
C ASN A 82 10.50 3.93 -9.31
N PRO A 83 10.49 4.78 -10.35
CA PRO A 83 9.60 4.78 -11.52
C PRO A 83 10.03 3.80 -12.62
N GLY A 84 9.08 3.03 -13.15
CA GLY A 84 9.29 2.18 -14.33
C GLY A 84 8.97 2.96 -15.60
N LEU A 85 9.99 3.57 -16.20
CA LEU A 85 9.82 4.52 -17.30
C LEU A 85 9.89 3.84 -18.67
N GLN A 86 10.62 2.75 -18.77
CA GLN A 86 10.85 2.00 -19.99
C GLN A 86 10.14 0.65 -19.96
N PHE A 87 9.80 0.11 -21.13
CA PHE A 87 9.19 -1.22 -21.24
C PHE A 87 10.05 -2.33 -20.64
N GLY A 88 11.37 -2.15 -20.60
CA GLY A 88 12.30 -3.08 -19.99
C GLY A 88 12.41 -2.98 -18.46
N ASP A 89 11.77 -2.00 -17.82
CA ASP A 89 11.82 -1.84 -16.36
C ASP A 89 10.78 -2.71 -15.63
N ILE A 90 9.82 -3.26 -16.38
CA ILE A 90 8.73 -4.09 -15.88
C ILE A 90 8.94 -5.51 -16.38
N HIS A 91 9.02 -6.45 -15.44
CA HIS A 91 9.20 -7.88 -15.70
C HIS A 91 8.02 -8.65 -15.15
N VAL A 92 7.68 -9.76 -15.82
CA VAL A 92 6.68 -10.73 -15.40
C VAL A 92 7.39 -12.06 -15.15
#